data_AF-A0A7V4I8Q8-F1
#
_entry.id   AF-A0A7V4I8Q8-F1
#
_cell.length_a   1.000
_cell.length_b   1.000
_cell.length_c   1.000
_cell.angle_alpha   90.00
_cell.angle_beta   90.00
_cell.angle_gamma   90.00
#
_symmetry.space_group_name_H-M   'P 1'
#
loop_
_entity.id
_entity.type
_entity.pdbx_description
1 polymer ?
#
loop_
_entity_poly.entity_id
_entity_poly.type
_entity_poly.pdbx_seq_one_letter_code
_entity_poly.pdbx_strand_id
1 'polypeptide(L)'
;MAIPTSRTKEPGIVTIDMEKCDGCGLCVTVCGDNTMVMSEGKAAVSGTPLFGCIGCGHCMAICPHDAISVTGRTLSPDDLFSLPGEAADYTSFLNLLKRRRSVREFQNRSVEPEKIEKILDAARTSPMGLPPSDVNVLIFDNVEKSREFVTDFCKMLGKMKWFVSPWFLALMRPFWGKANDELFRNFIRPLFSIYLDNLKRGENVVTYDAPLVMYFYGSPWCDPADPLIAATVAMYAGESLGLGTCMLGAVHPFLQNSGARKLREKYGIRYKSREGLLVIFGYPAVRYHKGIRRTFASVTTYS
;
A
#
# COMPACT_ATOMS: atom_id res chain seq x y z
N MET A 1 14.19 -19.01 -12.97
CA MET A 1 12.78 -19.03 -13.42
C MET A 1 12.13 -17.76 -12.89
N ALA A 2 11.58 -16.92 -13.77
CA ALA A 2 11.10 -15.60 -13.36
C ALA A 2 9.87 -15.67 -12.46
N ILE A 3 9.86 -14.83 -11.43
CA ILE A 3 8.72 -14.69 -10.53
C ILE A 3 7.67 -13.80 -11.23
N PRO A 4 6.45 -14.31 -11.47
CA PRO A 4 5.43 -13.59 -12.21
C PRO A 4 4.80 -12.48 -11.36
N THR A 5 4.49 -11.35 -12.00
CA THR A 5 3.72 -10.23 -11.42
C THR A 5 2.55 -9.89 -12.34
N SER A 6 1.72 -8.91 -11.97
CA SER A 6 0.71 -8.38 -12.89
C SER A 6 1.31 -7.56 -14.05
N ARG A 7 2.58 -7.16 -13.93
CA ARG A 7 3.25 -6.22 -14.84
C ARG A 7 4.27 -6.90 -15.77
N THR A 8 4.79 -8.06 -15.39
CA THR A 8 5.78 -8.82 -16.17
C THR A 8 5.73 -10.31 -15.82
N LYS A 9 6.08 -11.15 -16.80
CA LYS A 9 6.29 -12.60 -16.63
C LYS A 9 7.74 -13.03 -16.86
N GLU A 10 8.58 -12.10 -17.31
CA GLU A 10 9.98 -12.36 -17.68
C GLU A 10 10.95 -11.88 -16.60
N PRO A 11 12.17 -12.44 -16.54
CA PRO A 11 13.22 -11.92 -15.69
C PRO A 11 13.74 -10.58 -16.23
N GLY A 12 14.45 -9.84 -15.38
CA GLY A 12 15.23 -8.69 -15.82
C GLY A 12 16.41 -9.14 -16.68
N ILE A 13 16.88 -8.24 -17.54
CA ILE A 13 18.03 -8.47 -18.40
C ILE A 13 19.16 -7.59 -17.88
N VAL A 14 20.29 -8.22 -17.55
CA VAL A 14 21.50 -7.51 -17.11
C VAL A 14 22.48 -7.44 -18.26
N THR A 15 23.07 -6.26 -18.49
CA THR A 15 24.14 -6.02 -19.46
C THR A 15 25.29 -5.33 -18.73
N ILE A 16 26.52 -5.70 -19.09
CA ILE A 16 27.75 -5.20 -18.48
C ILE A 16 28.60 -4.56 -19.58
N ASP A 17 28.98 -3.31 -19.37
CA ASP A 17 29.99 -2.62 -20.16
C ASP A 17 31.38 -3.02 -19.64
N MET A 18 32.05 -3.89 -20.39
CA MET A 18 33.35 -4.45 -19.99
C MET A 18 34.49 -3.43 -20.09
N GLU A 19 34.31 -2.34 -20.83
CA GLU A 19 35.32 -1.27 -20.90
C GLU A 19 35.29 -0.42 -19.63
N LYS A 20 34.10 -0.17 -19.08
CA LYS A 20 33.92 0.58 -17.83
C LYS A 20 34.13 -0.26 -16.57
N CYS A 21 33.96 -1.58 -16.66
CA CYS A 21 34.12 -2.47 -15.52
C CYS A 21 35.60 -2.59 -15.11
N ASP A 22 35.91 -2.14 -13.90
CA ASP A 22 37.24 -2.20 -13.27
C ASP A 22 37.48 -3.48 -12.45
N GLY A 23 36.43 -4.25 -12.17
CA GLY A 23 36.50 -5.48 -11.38
C GLY A 23 36.28 -5.32 -9.87
N CYS A 24 35.80 -4.17 -9.38
CA CYS A 24 35.61 -3.95 -7.94
C CYS A 24 34.63 -4.90 -7.22
N GLY A 25 33.74 -5.56 -7.96
CA GLY A 25 32.85 -6.61 -7.45
C GLY A 25 31.64 -6.15 -6.62
N LEU A 26 31.41 -4.85 -6.43
CA LEU A 26 30.29 -4.32 -5.63
C LEU A 26 28.92 -4.82 -6.12
N CYS A 27 28.73 -4.91 -7.44
CA CYS A 27 27.50 -5.44 -8.04
C CYS A 27 27.22 -6.91 -7.68
N VAL A 28 28.28 -7.72 -7.49
CA VAL A 28 28.18 -9.12 -7.05
C VAL A 28 27.80 -9.16 -5.58
N THR A 29 28.42 -8.32 -4.73
CA THR A 29 28.13 -8.25 -3.29
C THR A 29 26.66 -7.97 -2.98
N VAL A 30 26.00 -7.11 -3.77
CA VAL A 30 24.60 -6.74 -3.55
C VAL A 30 23.58 -7.65 -4.25
N CYS A 31 24.04 -8.58 -5.10
CA CYS A 31 23.15 -9.43 -5.88
C CYS A 31 22.72 -10.68 -5.10
N GLY A 32 21.67 -10.55 -4.29
CA GLY A 32 21.14 -11.69 -3.50
C GLY A 32 20.59 -12.87 -4.32
N ASP A 33 20.36 -12.70 -5.63
CA ASP A 33 19.90 -13.77 -6.54
C ASP A 33 21.06 -14.58 -7.16
N ASN A 34 22.31 -14.14 -6.98
CA ASN A 34 23.49 -14.68 -7.66
C ASN A 34 23.42 -14.60 -9.20
N THR A 35 22.67 -13.63 -9.75
CA THR A 35 22.70 -13.29 -11.19
C THR A 35 24.06 -12.68 -11.56
N MET A 36 24.72 -11.97 -10.65
CA MET A 36 26.05 -11.39 -10.86
C MET A 36 27.11 -12.27 -10.21
N VAL A 37 28.22 -12.53 -10.91
CA VAL A 37 29.38 -13.28 -10.40
C VAL A 37 30.68 -12.61 -10.85
N MET A 38 31.80 -12.96 -10.21
CA MET A 38 33.13 -12.58 -10.68
C MET A 38 33.68 -13.65 -11.64
N SER A 39 34.22 -13.22 -12.77
CA SER A 39 34.90 -14.07 -13.75
C SER A 39 36.08 -13.31 -14.36
N GLU A 40 37.26 -13.93 -14.39
CA GLU A 40 38.48 -13.34 -14.98
C GLU A 40 38.80 -11.93 -14.45
N GLY A 41 38.54 -11.69 -13.16
CA GLY A 41 38.78 -10.40 -12.51
C GLY A 41 37.74 -9.31 -12.81
N LYS A 42 36.68 -9.59 -13.59
CA LYS A 42 35.58 -8.65 -13.88
C LYS A 42 34.22 -9.22 -13.49
N ALA A 43 33.21 -8.37 -13.49
CA ALA A 43 31.83 -8.79 -13.30
C ALA A 43 31.32 -9.54 -14.53
N ALA A 44 30.53 -10.60 -14.31
CA ALA A 44 29.89 -11.39 -15.35
C ALA A 44 28.47 -11.79 -14.92
N VAL A 45 27.62 -12.14 -15.89
CA VAL A 45 26.28 -12.68 -15.64
C VAL A 45 26.38 -14.20 -15.44
N SER A 46 25.82 -14.69 -14.34
CA SER A 46 25.79 -16.11 -13.98
C SER A 46 24.87 -16.91 -14.89
N GLY A 47 25.30 -18.13 -15.26
CA GLY A 47 24.46 -19.11 -15.92
C GLY A 47 23.51 -19.87 -14.97
N THR A 48 23.69 -19.74 -13.65
CA THR A 48 22.90 -20.45 -12.63
C THR A 48 22.36 -19.51 -11.54
N PRO A 49 21.54 -18.50 -11.91
CA PRO A 49 20.87 -17.64 -10.93
C PRO A 49 19.77 -18.43 -10.18
N LEU A 50 19.44 -17.99 -8.96
CA LEU A 50 18.40 -18.66 -8.15
C LEU A 50 17.02 -18.54 -8.80
N PHE A 51 16.56 -17.31 -9.02
CA PHE A 51 15.29 -16.98 -9.67
C PHE A 51 15.51 -16.23 -10.99
N GLY A 52 16.74 -15.77 -11.27
CA GLY A 52 17.04 -14.86 -12.36
C GLY A 52 16.85 -13.42 -11.89
N CYS A 53 17.36 -12.46 -12.67
CA CYS A 53 17.31 -11.05 -12.27
C CYS A 53 15.88 -10.62 -11.93
N ILE A 54 15.66 -10.23 -10.66
CA ILE A 54 14.35 -9.78 -10.19
C ILE A 54 14.08 -8.30 -10.53
N GLY A 55 15.06 -7.59 -11.10
CA GLY A 55 14.91 -6.18 -11.48
C GLY A 55 14.89 -5.22 -10.30
N CYS A 56 15.72 -5.44 -9.26
CA CYS A 56 15.83 -4.52 -8.12
C CYS A 56 16.76 -3.32 -8.35
N GLY A 57 17.60 -3.36 -9.39
CA GLY A 57 18.47 -2.25 -9.77
C GLY A 57 19.66 -1.97 -8.83
N HIS A 58 19.81 -2.68 -7.71
CA HIS A 58 20.89 -2.43 -6.74
C HIS A 58 22.29 -2.50 -7.36
N CYS A 59 22.51 -3.43 -8.31
CA CYS A 59 23.79 -3.56 -9.00
C CYS A 59 24.09 -2.36 -9.91
N MET A 60 23.08 -1.71 -10.50
CA MET A 60 23.27 -0.46 -11.24
C MET A 60 23.57 0.68 -10.28
N ALA A 61 22.74 0.83 -9.24
CA ALA A 61 22.80 1.95 -8.30
C ALA A 61 24.11 2.01 -7.48
N ILE A 62 24.75 0.87 -7.22
CA ILE A 62 26.02 0.81 -6.48
C ILE A 62 27.26 0.91 -7.37
N CYS A 63 27.13 0.75 -8.70
CA CYS A 63 28.29 0.70 -9.58
C CYS A 63 28.93 2.09 -9.72
N PRO A 64 30.18 2.30 -9.28
CA PRO A 64 30.81 3.62 -9.35
C PRO A 64 31.26 4.02 -10.77
N HIS A 65 31.15 3.10 -11.74
CA HIS A 65 31.62 3.27 -13.10
C HIS A 65 30.49 3.22 -14.15
N ASP A 66 29.23 3.17 -13.71
CA ASP A 66 28.07 3.04 -14.60
C ASP A 66 28.21 1.89 -15.62
N ALA A 67 28.84 0.79 -15.18
CA ALA A 67 29.17 -0.35 -16.02
C ALA A 67 28.02 -1.37 -16.11
N ILE A 68 26.98 -1.25 -15.28
CA ILE A 68 25.89 -2.21 -15.18
C ILE A 68 24.58 -1.57 -15.63
N SER A 69 23.87 -2.24 -16.54
CA SER A 69 22.52 -1.87 -16.99
C SER A 69 21.55 -3.02 -16.74
N VAL A 70 20.39 -2.71 -16.17
CA VAL A 70 19.29 -3.65 -15.94
C VAL A 70 18.06 -3.10 -16.65
N THR A 71 17.47 -3.93 -17.51
CA THR A 71 16.25 -3.60 -18.25
C THR A 71 15.18 -4.67 -18.05
N GLY A 72 13.93 -4.31 -18.33
CA GLY A 72 12.80 -5.20 -18.15
C GLY A 72 12.27 -5.16 -16.72
N ARG A 73 11.17 -5.88 -16.47
CA ARG A 73 10.46 -5.85 -15.17
C ARG A 73 10.11 -4.44 -14.68
N THR A 74 9.80 -3.55 -15.62
CA THR A 74 9.50 -2.13 -15.39
C THR A 74 10.62 -1.33 -14.73
N LEU A 75 11.86 -1.74 -15.03
CA LEU A 75 13.07 -1.01 -14.69
C LEU A 75 13.89 -0.78 -15.95
N SER A 76 14.53 0.37 -16.01
CA SER A 76 15.48 0.80 -17.04
C SER A 76 16.59 1.64 -16.40
N PRO A 77 17.72 1.85 -17.10
CA PRO A 77 18.77 2.76 -16.62
C PRO A 77 18.27 4.19 -16.38
N ASP A 78 17.27 4.65 -17.14
CA ASP A 78 16.70 6.00 -17.01
C ASP A 78 15.90 6.21 -15.72
N ASP A 79 15.60 5.13 -14.98
CA ASP A 79 14.91 5.20 -13.68
C ASP A 79 15.85 5.51 -12.52
N LEU A 80 17.18 5.54 -12.75
CA LEU A 80 18.14 5.94 -11.73
C LEU A 80 18.11 7.45 -11.51
N PHE A 81 18.27 7.84 -10.25
CA PHE A 81 18.38 9.24 -9.84
C PHE A 81 19.45 9.39 -8.76
N SER A 82 20.06 10.57 -8.69
CA SER A 82 20.96 10.89 -7.59
C SER A 82 20.18 10.98 -6.29
N LEU A 83 20.67 10.31 -5.25
CA LEU A 83 20.05 10.40 -3.93
C LEU A 83 19.93 11.88 -3.53
N PRO A 84 18.76 12.29 -2.99
CA PRO A 84 18.58 13.65 -2.51
C PRO A 84 19.47 13.91 -1.28
N GLY A 85 19.36 15.10 -0.68
CA GLY A 85 20.14 15.48 0.50
C GLY A 85 20.02 14.53 1.70
N GLU A 86 20.47 14.99 2.87
CA GLU A 86 20.54 14.12 4.04
C GLU A 86 19.18 13.52 4.46
N ALA A 87 19.21 12.25 4.85
CA ALA A 87 18.04 11.55 5.36
C ALA A 87 17.56 12.14 6.70
N ALA A 88 16.28 11.93 7.02
CA ALA A 88 15.73 12.36 8.31
C ALA A 88 16.43 11.67 9.48
N ASP A 89 16.79 12.44 10.51
CA ASP A 89 17.31 11.91 11.76
C ASP A 89 16.20 11.27 12.62
N TYR A 90 16.62 10.55 13.67
CA TYR A 90 15.68 9.87 14.57
C TYR A 90 14.67 10.84 15.22
N THR A 91 15.11 12.05 15.57
CA THR A 91 14.27 13.04 16.23
C THR A 91 13.17 13.54 15.29
N SER A 92 13.53 13.92 14.07
CA SER A 92 12.60 14.40 13.05
C SER A 92 11.61 13.31 12.65
N PHE A 93 12.09 12.08 12.46
CA PHE A 93 11.25 10.93 12.18
C PHE A 93 10.25 10.66 13.32
N LEU A 94 10.74 10.58 14.56
CA LEU A 94 9.89 10.29 15.71
C LEU A 94 8.87 11.42 15.97
N ASN A 95 9.22 12.67 15.68
CA ASN A 95 8.30 13.80 15.77
C ASN A 95 7.11 13.65 14.82
N LEU A 96 7.33 13.24 13.56
CA LEU A 96 6.25 12.93 12.62
C LEU A 96 5.34 11.83 13.19
N LEU A 97 5.93 10.72 13.64
CA LEU A 97 5.18 9.57 14.17
C LEU A 97 4.33 9.93 15.41
N LYS A 98 4.88 10.71 16.34
CA LYS A 98 4.19 11.10 17.58
C LYS A 98 3.07 12.12 17.35
N ARG A 99 3.19 12.96 16.32
CA ARG A 99 2.18 13.98 15.98
C ARG A 99 0.99 13.40 15.21
N ARG A 100 1.23 12.35 14.41
CA ARG A 100 0.22 11.71 13.57
C ARG A 100 -0.99 11.20 14.39
N ARG A 101 -2.20 11.60 13.99
CA ARG A 101 -3.47 11.17 14.59
C ARG A 101 -4.40 10.65 13.50
N SER A 102 -5.35 9.80 13.90
CA SER A 102 -6.40 9.36 12.99
C SER A 102 -7.48 10.45 12.95
N VAL A 103 -7.33 11.39 12.02
CA VAL A 103 -8.21 12.55 11.86
C VAL A 103 -9.41 12.17 10.99
N ARG A 104 -10.61 12.54 11.44
CA ARG A 104 -11.87 12.29 10.72
C ARG A 104 -12.67 13.58 10.53
N GLU A 105 -12.17 14.69 11.06
CA GLU A 105 -12.79 16.00 11.03
C GLU A 105 -11.97 16.86 10.06
N PHE A 106 -12.49 17.06 8.85
CA PHE A 106 -11.82 17.81 7.80
C PHE A 106 -12.48 19.17 7.57
N GLN A 107 -11.67 20.15 7.20
CA GLN A 107 -12.15 21.42 6.67
C GLN A 107 -12.81 21.18 5.31
N ASN A 108 -13.76 22.03 4.94
CA ASN A 108 -14.32 22.06 3.59
C ASN A 108 -13.33 22.71 2.61
N ARG A 109 -12.22 22.02 2.35
CA ARG A 109 -11.10 22.46 1.51
C ARG A 109 -10.56 21.27 0.72
N SER A 110 -10.44 21.43 -0.59
CA SER A 110 -9.81 20.44 -1.46
C SER A 110 -8.32 20.28 -1.17
N VAL A 111 -7.79 19.10 -1.46
CA VAL A 111 -6.34 18.86 -1.44
C VAL A 111 -5.79 19.22 -2.82
N GLU A 112 -4.69 19.97 -2.83
CA GLU A 112 -4.06 20.43 -4.07
C GLU A 112 -3.48 19.26 -4.88
N PRO A 113 -3.62 19.23 -6.22
CA PRO A 113 -3.08 18.14 -7.06
C PRO A 113 -1.57 17.87 -6.84
N GLU A 114 -0.79 18.92 -6.61
CA GLU A 114 0.64 18.80 -6.29
C GLU A 114 0.89 17.98 -5.01
N LYS A 115 0.03 18.13 -3.99
CA LYS A 115 0.13 17.32 -2.76
C LYS A 115 -0.28 15.87 -3.02
N ILE A 116 -1.27 15.64 -3.88
CA ILE A 116 -1.68 14.29 -4.29
C ILE A 116 -0.50 13.58 -4.95
N GLU A 117 0.18 14.23 -5.90
CA GLU A 117 1.38 13.66 -6.53
C GLU A 117 2.51 13.41 -5.54
N LYS A 118 2.81 14.35 -4.63
CA LYS A 118 3.82 14.12 -3.57
C LYS A 118 3.49 12.93 -2.67
N ILE A 119 2.21 12.69 -2.37
CA ILE A 119 1.78 11.51 -1.61
C ILE A 119 2.01 10.23 -2.42
N LEU A 120 1.69 10.26 -3.72
CA LEU A 120 1.90 9.12 -4.62
C LEU A 120 3.40 8.83 -4.81
N ASP A 121 4.22 9.85 -5.04
CA ASP A 121 5.67 9.74 -5.17
C ASP A 121 6.27 9.07 -3.93
N ALA A 122 5.90 9.56 -2.74
CA ALA A 122 6.32 8.92 -1.49
C ALA A 122 5.84 7.46 -1.41
N ALA A 123 4.57 7.17 -1.71
CA ALA A 123 4.03 5.82 -1.67
C ALA A 123 4.74 4.85 -2.64
N ARG A 124 5.19 5.33 -3.81
CA ARG A 124 5.96 4.51 -4.78
C ARG A 124 7.32 4.07 -4.24
N THR A 125 7.90 4.78 -3.26
CA THR A 125 9.16 4.39 -2.61
C THR A 125 9.02 3.28 -1.57
N SER A 126 7.78 2.78 -1.36
CA SER A 126 7.52 1.75 -0.35
C SER A 126 8.36 0.50 -0.60
N PRO A 127 8.95 -0.08 0.47
CA PRO A 127 9.68 -1.32 0.33
C PRO A 127 8.73 -2.44 -0.10
N MET A 128 9.28 -3.38 -0.87
CA MET A 128 8.57 -4.56 -1.35
C MET A 128 9.54 -5.75 -1.35
N GLY A 129 9.02 -6.96 -1.21
CA GLY A 129 9.86 -8.16 -1.23
C GLY A 129 10.50 -8.40 -2.60
N LEU A 130 9.73 -8.23 -3.68
CA LEU A 130 10.17 -8.46 -5.06
C LEU A 130 9.62 -7.38 -5.98
N PRO A 131 10.48 -6.70 -6.77
CA PRO A 131 10.02 -5.74 -7.77
C PRO A 131 9.53 -6.44 -9.05
N PRO A 132 8.72 -5.76 -9.87
CA PRO A 132 8.16 -4.44 -9.59
C PRO A 132 6.97 -4.49 -8.62
N SER A 133 6.65 -3.34 -8.01
CA SER A 133 5.46 -3.23 -7.15
C SER A 133 4.19 -3.61 -7.92
N ASP A 134 3.39 -4.45 -7.29
CA ASP A 134 2.07 -4.91 -7.77
C ASP A 134 0.90 -4.25 -7.02
N VAL A 135 1.19 -3.14 -6.31
CA VAL A 135 0.20 -2.32 -5.63
C VAL A 135 -0.51 -1.40 -6.63
N ASN A 136 -1.83 -1.35 -6.54
CA ASN A 136 -2.71 -0.46 -7.28
C ASN A 136 -3.28 0.59 -6.32
N VAL A 137 -3.52 1.79 -6.85
CA VAL A 137 -4.14 2.89 -6.09
C VAL A 137 -5.36 3.40 -6.87
N LEU A 138 -6.52 3.44 -6.21
CA LEU A 138 -7.72 4.13 -6.71
C LEU A 138 -7.90 5.44 -5.92
N ILE A 139 -8.07 6.56 -6.63
CA ILE A 139 -8.10 7.90 -6.04
C ILE A 139 -9.49 8.53 -6.24
N PHE A 140 -10.05 9.04 -5.15
CA PHE A 140 -11.19 9.95 -5.14
C PHE A 140 -10.66 11.31 -4.66
N ASP A 141 -10.50 12.25 -5.59
CA ASP A 141 -9.81 13.54 -5.41
C ASP A 141 -10.74 14.69 -4.99
N ASN A 142 -12.02 14.39 -4.72
CA ASN A 142 -12.98 15.34 -4.17
C ASN A 142 -14.09 14.62 -3.37
N VAL A 143 -14.86 15.42 -2.64
CA VAL A 143 -15.92 14.95 -1.74
C VAL A 143 -17.06 14.29 -2.54
N GLU A 144 -17.39 14.81 -3.73
CA GLU A 144 -18.48 14.31 -4.56
C GLU A 144 -18.22 12.87 -5.03
N LYS A 145 -17.03 12.60 -5.58
CA LYS A 145 -16.61 11.27 -6.01
C LYS A 145 -16.53 10.30 -4.82
N SER A 146 -16.03 10.77 -3.68
CA SER A 146 -15.99 10.00 -2.43
C SER A 146 -17.41 9.62 -1.96
N ARG A 147 -18.36 10.58 -1.96
CA ARG A 147 -19.76 10.35 -1.59
C ARG A 147 -20.50 9.44 -2.56
N GLU A 148 -20.22 9.54 -3.86
CA GLU A 148 -20.77 8.64 -4.87
C GLU A 148 -20.35 7.18 -4.57
N PHE A 149 -19.05 6.97 -4.32
CA PHE A 149 -18.52 5.67 -3.92
C PHE A 149 -19.16 5.14 -2.64
N VAL A 150 -19.22 5.97 -1.58
CA VAL A 150 -19.86 5.59 -0.32
C VAL A 150 -21.32 5.22 -0.51
N THR A 151 -22.05 5.96 -1.33
CA THR A 151 -23.47 5.69 -1.62
C THR A 151 -23.63 4.31 -2.28
N ASP A 152 -22.82 4.00 -3.29
CA ASP A 152 -22.90 2.71 -3.97
C ASP A 152 -22.40 1.56 -3.10
N PHE A 153 -21.36 1.79 -2.31
CA PHE A 153 -20.86 0.86 -1.32
C PHE A 153 -21.94 0.51 -0.29
N CYS A 154 -22.63 1.50 0.27
CA CYS A 154 -23.74 1.28 1.20
C CYS A 154 -24.94 0.59 0.53
N LYS A 155 -25.29 0.95 -0.73
CA LYS A 155 -26.32 0.21 -1.48
C LYS A 155 -25.97 -1.27 -1.63
N MET A 156 -24.70 -1.58 -1.89
CA MET A 156 -24.20 -2.96 -1.93
C MET A 156 -24.32 -3.63 -0.56
N LEU A 157 -23.86 -2.98 0.53
CA LEU A 157 -24.00 -3.53 1.88
C LEU A 157 -25.46 -3.80 2.26
N GLY A 158 -26.39 -2.92 1.88
CA GLY A 158 -27.82 -3.09 2.13
C GLY A 158 -28.37 -4.41 1.56
N LYS A 159 -27.94 -4.78 0.35
CA LYS A 159 -28.30 -6.07 -0.30
C LYS A 159 -27.74 -7.28 0.42
N MET A 160 -26.67 -7.09 1.19
CA MET A 160 -25.99 -8.15 1.91
C MET A 160 -26.45 -8.24 3.38
N LYS A 161 -27.34 -7.39 3.87
CA LYS A 161 -27.75 -7.35 5.30
C LYS A 161 -28.24 -8.70 5.87
N TRP A 162 -28.72 -9.61 5.03
CA TRP A 162 -29.17 -10.93 5.45
C TRP A 162 -28.05 -11.80 6.06
N PHE A 163 -26.79 -11.67 5.61
CA PHE A 163 -25.67 -12.47 6.16
C PHE A 163 -25.22 -11.99 7.54
N VAL A 164 -25.63 -10.80 7.98
CA VAL A 164 -25.40 -10.32 9.36
C VAL A 164 -26.65 -10.48 10.23
N SER A 165 -27.66 -11.24 9.77
CA SER A 165 -28.87 -11.48 10.55
C SER A 165 -28.61 -12.41 11.74
N PRO A 166 -29.32 -12.25 12.87
CA PRO A 166 -29.12 -13.10 14.05
C PRO A 166 -29.24 -14.60 13.75
N TRP A 167 -30.21 -14.96 12.91
CA TRP A 167 -30.43 -16.32 12.43
C TRP A 167 -29.22 -16.85 11.65
N PHE A 168 -28.74 -16.11 10.65
CA PHE A 168 -27.60 -16.55 9.84
C PHE A 168 -26.34 -16.67 10.69
N LEU A 169 -26.09 -15.71 11.59
CA LEU A 169 -24.95 -15.78 12.50
C LEU A 169 -25.05 -16.96 13.47
N ALA A 170 -26.26 -17.30 13.97
CA ALA A 170 -26.47 -18.49 14.80
C ALA A 170 -26.18 -19.78 14.02
N LEU A 171 -26.60 -19.85 12.75
CA LEU A 171 -26.32 -20.96 11.86
C LEU A 171 -24.82 -21.10 11.57
N MET A 172 -24.10 -20.00 11.38
CA MET A 172 -22.67 -20.00 11.06
C MET A 172 -21.75 -20.25 12.26
N ARG A 173 -22.25 -20.06 13.49
CA ARG A 173 -21.47 -20.22 14.73
C ARG A 173 -20.66 -21.52 14.82
N PRO A 174 -21.18 -22.71 14.45
CA PRO A 174 -20.41 -23.96 14.49
C PRO A 174 -19.23 -24.00 13.51
N PHE A 175 -19.24 -23.17 12.47
CA PHE A 175 -18.29 -23.25 11.35
C PHE A 175 -17.11 -22.29 11.45
N TRP A 176 -17.22 -21.17 12.18
CA TRP A 176 -16.20 -20.10 12.13
C TRP A 176 -15.46 -19.76 13.43
N GLY A 177 -15.64 -20.51 14.51
CA GLY A 177 -14.87 -20.32 15.75
C GLY A 177 -15.29 -19.06 16.55
N LYS A 178 -14.87 -18.98 17.83
CA LYS A 178 -15.36 -17.97 18.77
C LYS A 178 -14.97 -16.54 18.40
N ALA A 179 -13.70 -16.32 18.04
CA ALA A 179 -13.19 -14.98 17.73
C ALA A 179 -13.90 -14.36 16.52
N ASN A 180 -14.15 -15.14 15.46
CA ASN A 180 -14.90 -14.65 14.31
C ASN A 180 -16.36 -14.39 14.66
N ASP A 181 -17.03 -15.29 15.41
CA ASP A 181 -18.42 -15.06 15.82
C ASP A 181 -18.57 -13.76 16.65
N GLU A 182 -17.63 -13.49 17.56
CA GLU A 182 -17.57 -12.23 18.31
C GLU A 182 -17.36 -11.01 17.40
N LEU A 183 -16.41 -11.08 16.46
CA LEU A 183 -16.18 -10.01 15.48
C LEU A 183 -17.46 -9.73 14.66
N PHE A 184 -18.12 -10.77 14.16
CA PHE A 184 -19.31 -10.62 13.35
C PHE A 184 -20.48 -10.01 14.13
N ARG A 185 -20.71 -10.48 15.37
CA ARG A 185 -21.82 -10.00 16.20
C ARG A 185 -21.59 -8.61 16.77
N ASN A 186 -20.37 -8.33 17.24
CA ASN A 186 -20.06 -7.13 18.02
C ASN A 186 -19.49 -5.98 17.19
N PHE A 187 -19.00 -6.25 15.98
CA PHE A 187 -18.46 -5.22 15.10
C PHE A 187 -19.14 -5.19 13.73
N ILE A 188 -19.11 -6.28 12.97
CA ILE A 188 -19.58 -6.28 11.58
C ILE A 188 -21.09 -6.03 11.48
N ARG A 189 -21.91 -6.68 12.30
CA ARG A 189 -23.36 -6.46 12.30
C ARG A 189 -23.72 -5.01 12.69
N PRO A 190 -23.20 -4.43 13.79
CA PRO A 190 -23.40 -3.00 14.09
C PRO A 190 -22.93 -2.08 12.98
N LEU A 191 -21.79 -2.37 12.34
CA LEU A 191 -21.23 -1.58 11.24
C LEU A 191 -22.22 -1.43 10.08
N PHE A 192 -22.95 -2.49 9.71
CA PHE A 192 -23.98 -2.41 8.68
C PHE A 192 -25.07 -1.41 9.04
N SER A 193 -25.59 -1.48 10.27
CA SER A 193 -26.62 -0.54 10.73
C SER A 193 -26.08 0.89 10.76
N ILE A 194 -24.88 1.10 11.33
CA ILE A 194 -24.23 2.41 11.42
C ILE A 194 -24.05 3.02 10.04
N TYR A 195 -23.48 2.30 9.07
CA TYR A 195 -23.24 2.86 7.74
C TYR A 195 -24.54 3.18 6.99
N LEU A 196 -25.51 2.26 7.02
CA LEU A 196 -26.76 2.43 6.29
C LEU A 196 -27.65 3.52 6.90
N ASP A 197 -27.73 3.59 8.23
CA ASP A 197 -28.62 4.54 8.90
C ASP A 197 -28.05 5.96 8.93
N ASN A 198 -26.72 6.12 9.04
CA ASN A 198 -26.09 7.43 8.89
C ASN A 198 -26.20 7.96 7.46
N LEU A 199 -26.01 7.09 6.44
CA LEU A 199 -26.19 7.51 5.05
C LEU A 199 -27.61 8.04 4.78
N LYS A 200 -28.65 7.42 5.36
CA LYS A 200 -30.04 7.91 5.26
C LYS A 200 -30.25 9.29 5.89
N ARG A 201 -29.44 9.65 6.90
CA ARG A 201 -29.44 10.97 7.54
C ARG A 201 -28.59 12.00 6.78
N GLY A 202 -27.95 11.59 5.68
CA GLY A 202 -27.01 12.44 4.93
C GLY A 202 -25.62 12.52 5.57
N GLU A 203 -25.33 11.68 6.56
CA GLU A 203 -24.04 11.63 7.24
C GLU A 203 -23.13 10.56 6.64
N ASN A 204 -21.92 10.95 6.24
CA ASN A 204 -20.92 10.04 5.71
C ASN A 204 -19.95 9.59 6.80
N VAL A 205 -20.28 8.52 7.50
CA VAL A 205 -19.40 7.92 8.52
C VAL A 205 -18.41 6.89 7.94
N VAL A 206 -18.46 6.65 6.62
CA VAL A 206 -17.58 5.69 5.95
C VAL A 206 -16.25 6.35 5.62
N THR A 207 -16.26 7.51 4.96
CA THR A 207 -15.06 8.29 4.61
C THR A 207 -15.00 9.66 5.27
N TYR A 208 -15.98 10.01 6.12
CA TYR A 208 -16.01 11.27 6.88
C TYR A 208 -15.98 12.53 6.00
N ASP A 209 -16.54 12.44 4.79
CA ASP A 209 -16.49 13.50 3.78
C ASP A 209 -15.09 14.05 3.54
N ALA A 210 -14.09 13.18 3.66
CA ALA A 210 -12.72 13.56 3.38
C ALA A 210 -12.58 14.04 1.92
N PRO A 211 -11.88 15.16 1.69
CA PRO A 211 -11.69 15.72 0.35
C PRO A 211 -10.80 14.85 -0.54
N LEU A 212 -10.03 13.93 0.03
CA LEU A 212 -9.20 12.98 -0.71
C LEU A 212 -9.28 11.60 -0.05
N VAL A 213 -9.55 10.58 -0.87
CA VAL A 213 -9.56 9.17 -0.46
C VAL A 213 -8.71 8.37 -1.44
N MET A 214 -7.76 7.59 -0.92
CA MET A 214 -6.96 6.66 -1.72
C MET A 214 -7.18 5.24 -1.23
N TYR A 215 -7.50 4.33 -2.14
CA TYR A 215 -7.62 2.90 -1.87
C TYR A 215 -6.43 2.15 -2.45
N PHE A 216 -5.60 1.59 -1.56
CA PHE A 216 -4.44 0.78 -1.90
C PHE A 216 -4.82 -0.70 -1.88
N TYR A 217 -4.52 -1.42 -2.96
CA TYR A 217 -4.82 -2.85 -3.08
C TYR A 217 -3.84 -3.57 -4.01
N GLY A 218 -3.49 -4.80 -3.69
CA GLY A 218 -2.57 -5.61 -4.48
C GLY A 218 -3.23 -6.35 -5.66
N SER A 219 -2.43 -6.66 -6.68
CA SER A 219 -2.72 -7.67 -7.69
C SER A 219 -2.85 -9.10 -7.09
N PRO A 220 -3.27 -10.13 -7.87
CA PRO A 220 -3.27 -11.52 -7.42
C PRO A 220 -1.89 -12.09 -7.08
N TRP A 221 -0.81 -11.47 -7.55
CA TRP A 221 0.58 -11.87 -7.27
C TRP A 221 1.25 -10.99 -6.21
N CYS A 222 0.56 -9.94 -5.76
CA CYS A 222 1.10 -8.98 -4.79
C CYS A 222 1.26 -9.64 -3.42
N ASP A 223 2.35 -9.31 -2.71
CA ASP A 223 2.48 -9.68 -1.32
C ASP A 223 1.37 -9.00 -0.50
N PRO A 224 0.70 -9.70 0.43
CA PRO A 224 -0.35 -9.12 1.26
C PRO A 224 0.09 -7.88 2.06
N ALA A 225 1.37 -7.78 2.44
CA ALA A 225 1.87 -6.64 3.20
C ALA A 225 2.03 -5.36 2.34
N ASP A 226 2.41 -5.50 1.08
CA ASP A 226 2.75 -4.39 0.18
C ASP A 226 1.69 -3.26 0.14
N PRO A 227 0.38 -3.53 -0.09
CA PRO A 227 -0.60 -2.44 -0.14
C PRO A 227 -0.78 -1.73 1.20
N LEU A 228 -0.56 -2.42 2.33
CA LEU A 228 -0.63 -1.82 3.67
C LEU A 228 0.58 -0.94 3.96
N ILE A 229 1.77 -1.36 3.51
CA ILE A 229 3.00 -0.56 3.59
C ILE A 229 2.84 0.71 2.75
N ALA A 230 2.39 0.58 1.49
CA ALA A 230 2.15 1.72 0.61
C ALA A 230 1.14 2.72 1.18
N ALA A 231 0.03 2.22 1.72
CA ALA A 231 -0.94 3.05 2.42
C ALA A 231 -0.35 3.76 3.65
N THR A 232 0.57 3.11 4.36
CA THR A 232 1.26 3.66 5.53
C THR A 232 2.22 4.79 5.16
N VAL A 233 3.01 4.60 4.10
CA VAL A 233 3.91 5.64 3.59
C VAL A 233 3.10 6.82 3.06
N ALA A 234 2.02 6.57 2.30
CA ALA A 234 1.11 7.62 1.84
C ALA A 234 0.53 8.44 3.00
N MET A 235 0.09 7.78 4.08
CA MET A 235 -0.41 8.42 5.28
C MET A 235 0.65 9.36 5.90
N TYR A 236 1.88 8.89 6.09
CA TYR A 236 2.95 9.73 6.64
C TYR A 236 3.34 10.89 5.72
N ALA A 237 3.31 10.69 4.41
CA ALA A 237 3.51 11.75 3.42
C ALA A 237 2.39 12.81 3.49
N GLY A 238 1.13 12.40 3.64
CA GLY A 238 0.03 13.33 3.85
C GLY A 238 0.24 14.21 5.09
N GLU A 239 0.68 13.61 6.19
CA GLU A 239 0.94 14.31 7.45
C GLU A 239 2.15 15.27 7.36
N SER A 240 3.20 14.90 6.64
CA SER A 240 4.35 15.79 6.41
C SER A 240 3.97 17.01 5.55
N LEU A 241 2.92 16.88 4.73
CA LEU A 241 2.33 17.97 3.93
C LEU A 241 1.27 18.79 4.67
N GLY A 242 1.10 18.56 5.98
CA GLY A 242 0.16 19.28 6.84
C GLY A 242 -1.29 18.82 6.76
N LEU A 243 -1.55 17.66 6.17
CA LEU A 243 -2.89 17.06 6.13
C LEU A 243 -3.10 16.16 7.35
N GLY A 244 -4.34 16.09 7.83
CA GLY A 244 -4.77 15.02 8.72
C GLY A 244 -5.09 13.77 7.92
N THR A 245 -4.84 12.61 8.50
CA THR A 245 -5.05 11.33 7.82
C THR A 245 -5.78 10.29 8.68
N CYS A 246 -6.45 9.33 8.04
CA CYS A 246 -6.96 8.15 8.75
C CYS A 246 -7.00 6.92 7.84
N MET A 247 -6.56 5.78 8.37
CA MET A 247 -6.72 4.47 7.74
C MET A 247 -8.11 3.90 8.05
N LEU A 248 -8.76 3.33 7.04
CA LEU A 248 -10.11 2.78 7.10
C LEU A 248 -10.11 1.31 6.64
N GLY A 249 -10.04 0.39 7.60
CA GLY A 249 -9.97 -1.06 7.31
C GLY A 249 -11.30 -1.72 6.98
N ALA A 250 -12.44 -1.06 7.24
CA ALA A 250 -13.75 -1.70 7.14
C ALA A 250 -14.25 -1.89 5.70
N VAL A 251 -13.77 -1.11 4.73
CA VAL A 251 -14.30 -1.14 3.35
C VAL A 251 -13.70 -2.29 2.54
N HIS A 252 -12.38 -2.51 2.64
CA HIS A 252 -11.65 -3.48 1.83
C HIS A 252 -12.23 -4.91 1.89
N PRO A 253 -12.55 -5.50 3.07
CA PRO A 253 -13.08 -6.86 3.14
C PRO A 253 -14.37 -7.07 2.32
N PHE A 254 -15.26 -6.07 2.30
CA PHE A 254 -16.51 -6.17 1.55
C PHE A 254 -16.28 -6.02 0.04
N LEU A 255 -15.27 -5.26 -0.37
CA LEU A 255 -14.87 -5.16 -1.78
C LEU A 255 -14.35 -6.49 -2.33
N GLN A 256 -13.93 -7.44 -1.50
CA GLN A 256 -13.46 -8.76 -1.96
C GLN A 256 -14.58 -9.77 -2.22
N ASN A 257 -15.79 -9.48 -1.72
CA ASN A 257 -16.95 -10.35 -1.89
C ASN A 257 -17.37 -10.46 -3.36
N SER A 258 -17.97 -11.60 -3.75
CA SER A 258 -18.56 -11.79 -5.09
C SER A 258 -19.67 -10.76 -5.39
N GLY A 259 -20.46 -10.38 -4.37
CA GLY A 259 -21.48 -9.34 -4.47
C GLY A 259 -20.95 -7.94 -4.82
N ALA A 260 -19.66 -7.68 -4.61
CA ALA A 260 -19.00 -6.42 -4.93
C ALA A 260 -18.51 -6.33 -6.38
N ARG A 261 -18.73 -7.34 -7.24
CA ARG A 261 -18.22 -7.35 -8.62
C ARG A 261 -18.61 -6.09 -9.41
N LYS A 262 -19.91 -5.76 -9.45
CA LYS A 262 -20.39 -4.57 -10.18
C LYS A 262 -19.82 -3.26 -9.65
N LEU A 263 -19.59 -3.19 -8.33
CA LEU A 263 -18.98 -2.03 -7.70
C LEU A 263 -17.51 -1.89 -8.12
N ARG A 264 -16.75 -3.00 -8.07
CA ARG A 264 -15.36 -3.02 -8.54
C ARG A 264 -15.25 -2.60 -10.01
N GLU A 265 -16.11 -3.13 -10.87
CA GLU A 265 -16.16 -2.77 -12.30
C GLU A 265 -16.45 -1.27 -12.50
N LYS A 266 -17.46 -0.72 -11.80
CA LYS A 266 -17.81 0.72 -11.88
C LYS A 266 -16.62 1.63 -11.56
N TYR A 267 -15.85 1.30 -10.53
CA TYR A 267 -14.74 2.14 -10.05
C TYR A 267 -13.37 1.70 -10.57
N GLY A 268 -13.31 0.81 -11.58
CA GLY A 268 -12.06 0.39 -12.20
C GLY A 268 -11.11 -0.39 -11.26
N ILE A 269 -11.64 -1.04 -10.22
CA ILE A 269 -10.84 -1.90 -9.33
C ILE A 269 -10.50 -3.18 -10.08
N ARG A 270 -9.24 -3.29 -10.51
CA ARG A 270 -8.78 -4.30 -11.48
C ARG A 270 -8.84 -5.72 -10.95
N TYR A 271 -8.55 -5.90 -9.66
CA TYR A 271 -8.38 -7.20 -9.04
C TYR A 271 -9.16 -7.29 -7.74
N LYS A 272 -9.55 -8.52 -7.38
CA LYS A 272 -9.69 -8.84 -5.96
C LYS A 272 -8.29 -8.85 -5.36
N SER A 273 -8.18 -8.36 -4.15
CA SER A 273 -6.93 -8.31 -3.42
C SER A 273 -7.08 -8.99 -2.08
N ARG A 274 -6.03 -9.68 -1.63
CA ARG A 274 -6.03 -10.36 -0.33
C ARG A 274 -6.03 -9.36 0.82
N GLU A 275 -5.30 -8.25 0.65
CA GLU A 275 -5.21 -7.16 1.60
C GLU A 275 -5.32 -5.82 0.89
N GLY A 276 -5.76 -4.81 1.62
CA GLY A 276 -5.92 -3.47 1.09
C GLY A 276 -6.50 -2.53 2.11
N LEU A 277 -6.32 -1.24 1.87
CA LEU A 277 -6.62 -0.22 2.86
C LEU A 277 -7.05 1.07 2.18
N LEU A 278 -8.15 1.65 2.67
CA LEU A 278 -8.50 3.02 2.36
C LEU A 278 -7.74 3.95 3.30
N VAL A 279 -7.19 5.02 2.76
CA VAL A 279 -6.62 6.13 3.53
C VAL A 279 -7.34 7.39 3.10
N ILE A 280 -7.83 8.15 4.08
CA ILE A 280 -8.46 9.44 3.85
C ILE A 280 -7.51 10.56 4.26
N PHE A 281 -7.60 11.68 3.57
CA PHE A 281 -6.73 12.84 3.73
C PHE A 281 -7.56 14.13 3.64
N GLY A 282 -7.12 15.14 4.36
CA GLY A 282 -7.67 16.49 4.24
C GLY A 282 -7.07 17.44 5.25
N TYR A 283 -7.35 18.73 5.11
CA TYR A 283 -6.93 19.70 6.11
C TYR A 283 -7.71 19.47 7.42
N PRO A 284 -7.04 19.26 8.56
CA PRO A 284 -7.73 18.91 9.79
C PRO A 284 -8.53 20.12 10.31
N ALA A 285 -9.78 19.89 10.69
CA ALA A 285 -10.63 20.88 11.37
C ALA A 285 -10.35 20.96 12.88
N VAL A 286 -9.55 20.03 13.40
CA VAL A 286 -9.21 19.91 14.83
C VAL A 286 -7.70 19.91 15.04
N ARG A 287 -7.26 20.34 16.23
CA ARG A 287 -5.85 20.35 16.62
C ARG A 287 -5.64 19.57 17.91
N TYR A 288 -4.65 18.69 17.91
CA TYR A 288 -4.24 17.93 19.09
C TYR A 288 -2.98 18.53 19.71
N HIS A 289 -3.01 18.76 21.02
CA HIS A 289 -1.89 19.33 21.78
C HIS A 289 -1.14 18.29 22.63
N LYS A 290 -1.70 17.09 22.78
CA LYS A 290 -1.14 16.00 23.59
C LYS A 290 -0.98 14.74 22.76
N GLY A 291 0.15 14.07 22.93
CA GLY A 291 0.40 12.72 22.42
C GLY A 291 -0.25 11.66 23.28
N ILE A 292 -0.41 10.46 22.73
CA ILE A 292 -0.90 9.28 23.46
C ILE A 292 0.22 8.24 23.46
N ARG A 293 0.60 7.76 24.65
CA ARG A 293 1.55 6.64 24.77
C ARG A 293 0.84 5.35 24.37
N ARG A 294 1.42 4.62 23.42
CA ARG A 294 0.94 3.31 22.97
C ARG A 294 1.85 2.21 23.52
N THR A 295 1.31 1.01 23.65
CA THR A 295 2.03 -0.18 24.10
C THR A 295 1.79 -1.31 23.11
N PHE A 296 2.78 -2.19 22.94
CA PHE A 296 2.57 -3.48 22.30
C PHE A 296 1.84 -4.42 23.26
N ALA A 297 1.12 -5.42 22.73
CA ALA A 297 0.48 -6.44 23.55
C ALA A 297 1.51 -7.29 24.31
N SER A 298 2.65 -7.56 23.68
CA SER A 298 3.83 -8.18 24.29
C SER A 298 5.09 -7.74 23.53
N VAL A 299 6.24 -7.76 24.22
CA VAL A 299 7.57 -7.64 23.62
C VAL A 299 8.41 -8.74 24.25
N THR A 300 8.84 -9.72 23.46
CA THR A 300 9.62 -10.86 23.92
C THR A 300 10.96 -10.86 23.18
N THR A 301 12.05 -10.89 23.93
CA THR A 301 13.38 -11.14 23.37
C THR A 301 13.66 -12.63 23.52
N TYR A 302 13.85 -13.32 22.40
CA TYR A 302 14.31 -14.70 22.42
C TYR A 302 15.76 -14.72 22.91
N SER A 303 16.00 -15.46 24.00
CA SER A 303 17.33 -15.73 24.55
C SER A 303 17.89 -17.04 24.02
#